data_AF-A0A931LSR6-F1
#
_entry.id   AF-A0A931LSR6-F1
#
_cell.length_a   1.000
_cell.length_b   1.000
_cell.length_c   1.000
_cell.angle_alpha   90.00
_cell.angle_beta   90.00
_cell.angle_gamma   90.00
#
_symmetry.space_group_name_H-M   'P 1'
#
loop_
_entity.id
_entity.type
_entity.pdbx_description
1 polymer ?
#
loop_
_entity_poly.entity_id
_entity_poly.type
_entity_poly.pdbx_seq_one_letter_code
_entity_poly.pdbx_strand_id
1 'polypeptide(L)'
;MATKRVQFEIELPDELMSLFDSLEAANREAKEALVMELLRQGKISQRKAAELLSLNRWDLPDLMTKYGLSTLMIEPDELAQDAHALQQALGKR
;
A
#
# COMPACT_ATOMS: atom_id res chain seq x y z
N MET A 1 21.13 9.25 2.93
CA MET A 1 20.70 8.85 4.28
C MET A 1 21.47 7.61 4.69
N ALA A 2 21.83 7.46 5.96
CA ALA A 2 22.52 6.27 6.45
C ALA A 2 21.55 5.07 6.43
N THR A 3 21.91 4.02 5.70
CA THR A 3 21.12 2.78 5.64
C THR A 3 21.53 1.88 6.80
N LYS A 4 20.57 1.45 7.62
CA LYS A 4 20.77 0.42 8.63
C LYS A 4 20.13 -0.88 8.15
N ARG A 5 20.86 -1.99 8.26
CA ARG A 5 20.32 -3.32 8.00
C ARG A 5 19.65 -3.84 9.27
N VAL A 6 18.39 -4.25 9.15
CA VAL A 6 17.62 -4.91 10.20
C VAL A 6 17.19 -6.26 9.65
N GLN A 7 17.36 -7.33 10.42
CA GLN A 7 16.91 -8.68 10.08
C GLN A 7 15.73 -9.03 10.99
N PHE A 8 14.64 -9.51 10.39
CA PHE A 8 13.47 -10.03 11.10
C PHE A 8 13.43 -11.53 10.89
N GLU A 9 13.28 -12.27 11.97
CA GLU A 9 13.03 -13.71 11.94
C GLU A 9 11.63 -13.94 12.52
N ILE A 10 10.82 -14.70 11.78
CA ILE A 10 9.44 -15.00 12.13
C ILE A 10 9.29 -16.50 12.00
N GLU A 11 8.87 -17.14 13.08
CA GLU A 11 8.47 -18.54 13.06
C GLU A 11 7.01 -18.63 12.63
N LEU A 12 6.75 -19.40 11.58
CA LEU A 12 5.42 -19.66 11.07
C LEU A 12 5.16 -21.17 11.09
N PRO A 13 3.97 -21.61 11.51
CA PRO A 13 3.54 -22.98 11.30
C PRO A 13 3.59 -23.36 9.82
N ASP A 14 3.87 -24.64 9.54
CA ASP A 14 3.98 -25.16 8.18
C ASP A 14 2.69 -24.94 7.38
N GLU A 15 1.52 -24.97 8.03
CA GLU A 15 0.24 -24.70 7.37
C GLU A 15 0.19 -23.28 6.80
N LEU A 16 0.79 -22.31 7.49
CA LEU A 16 0.85 -20.93 6.98
C LEU A 16 1.92 -20.77 5.91
N MET A 17 3.06 -21.46 6.02
CA MET A 17 4.07 -21.44 4.96
C MET A 17 3.54 -22.03 3.66
N SER A 18 2.63 -23.00 3.73
CA SER A 18 1.98 -23.57 2.54
C SER A 18 1.09 -22.58 1.76
N LEU A 19 0.76 -21.42 2.35
CA LEU A 19 -0.02 -20.36 1.69
C LEU A 19 0.83 -19.46 0.79
N PHE A 20 2.16 -19.56 0.87
CA PHE A 20 3.08 -18.81 0.02
C PHE A 20 3.66 -19.70 -1.06
N ASP A 21 3.87 -19.14 -2.25
CA ASP A 21 4.46 -19.87 -3.37
C ASP A 21 5.90 -20.34 -3.09
N SER A 22 6.65 -19.57 -2.28
CA SER A 22 8.01 -19.90 -1.85
C SER A 22 8.44 -19.08 -0.63
N LEU A 23 9.60 -19.42 -0.04
CA LEU A 23 10.19 -18.63 1.05
C LEU A 23 10.58 -17.22 0.60
N GLU A 24 11.03 -17.05 -0.64
CA GLU A 24 11.31 -15.75 -1.24
C GLU A 24 10.03 -14.93 -1.43
N ALA A 25 8.92 -15.58 -1.82
CA ALA A 25 7.62 -14.93 -1.90
C ALA A 25 7.15 -14.46 -0.51
N ALA A 26 7.25 -15.30 0.52
CA ALA A 26 6.92 -14.94 1.89
C ALA A 26 7.73 -13.73 2.39
N ASN A 27 9.05 -13.72 2.15
CA ASN A 27 9.90 -12.59 2.51
C ASN A 27 9.52 -11.29 1.77
N ARG A 28 9.22 -11.38 0.48
CA ARG A 28 8.79 -10.23 -0.33
C ARG A 28 7.46 -9.68 0.19
N GLU A 29 6.47 -10.53 0.40
CA GLU A 29 5.14 -10.13 0.86
C GLU A 29 5.14 -9.61 2.30
N ALA A 30 6.01 -10.13 3.17
CA ALA A 30 6.24 -9.58 4.50
C ALA A 30 6.80 -8.15 4.44
N LYS A 31 7.76 -7.90 3.53
CA LYS A 31 8.31 -6.55 3.29
C LYS A 31 7.25 -5.62 2.72
N GLU A 32 6.47 -6.07 1.74
CA GLU A 32 5.35 -5.31 1.18
C GLU A 32 4.35 -4.92 2.28
N ALA A 33 3.93 -5.88 3.11
CA ALA A 33 3.00 -5.65 4.21
C ALA A 33 3.50 -4.59 5.20
N LEU A 34 4.78 -4.67 5.59
CA LEU A 34 5.40 -3.67 6.47
C LEU A 34 5.36 -2.26 5.84
N VAL A 35 5.74 -2.14 4.57
CA VAL A 35 5.75 -0.84 3.88
C VAL A 35 4.33 -0.29 3.72
N MET A 36 3.36 -1.15 3.38
CA MET A 36 1.95 -0.74 3.26
C MET A 36 1.39 -0.28 4.59
N GLU A 37 1.74 -0.93 5.70
CA GLU A 37 1.29 -0.50 7.02
C GLU A 37 1.90 0.84 7.44
N LEU A 38 3.19 1.08 7.15
CA LEU A 38 3.81 2.39 7.38
C LEU A 38 3.16 3.50 6.53
N LEU A 39 2.78 3.18 5.29
CA LEU A 39 2.05 4.10 4.41
C LEU A 39 0.65 4.38 4.95
N ARG A 40 -0.09 3.35 5.37
CA ARG A 40 -1.42 3.47 5.98
C ARG A 40 -1.41 4.37 7.21
N GLN A 41 -0.36 4.27 8.03
CA GLN A 41 -0.17 5.12 9.21
C GLN A 41 0.32 6.54 8.88
N GLY A 42 0.51 6.88 7.60
CA GLY A 42 1.04 8.18 7.18
C GLY A 42 2.51 8.43 7.54
N LYS A 43 3.25 7.40 7.98
CA LYS A 43 4.66 7.51 8.40
C LYS A 43 5.61 7.64 7.20
N ILE A 44 5.18 7.22 6.03
CA ILE A 44 5.89 7.38 4.76
C ILE A 44 4.93 7.86 3.68
N SER A 45 5.46 8.56 2.67
CA SER A 45 4.69 8.95 1.48
C SER A 45 4.61 7.82 0.45
N GLN A 46 3.65 7.88 -0.47
CA GLN A 46 3.56 6.96 -1.61
C GLN A 46 4.87 6.89 -2.41
N ARG A 47 5.50 8.04 -2.68
CA ARG A 47 6.81 8.09 -3.36
C ARG A 47 7.88 7.29 -2.60
N LYS A 48 7.90 7.40 -1.26
CA LYS A 48 8.86 6.67 -0.44
C LYS A 48 8.55 5.18 -0.40
N ALA A 49 7.28 4.79 -0.36
CA ALA A 49 6.87 3.40 -0.45
C ALA A 49 7.34 2.76 -1.79
N ALA A 50 7.13 3.44 -2.91
CA ALA A 50 7.60 2.99 -4.23
C ALA A 50 9.13 2.80 -4.25
N GLU A 51 9.88 3.77 -3.72
CA GLU A 51 11.35 3.69 -3.62
C GLU A 51 11.82 2.48 -2.79
N LEU A 52 11.21 2.25 -1.62
CA LEU A 52 11.57 1.16 -0.70
C LEU A 52 11.28 -0.23 -1.27
N LEU A 53 10.23 -0.34 -2.08
CA LEU A 53 9.83 -1.58 -2.73
C LEU A 53 10.40 -1.72 -4.14
N SER A 54 11.15 -0.70 -4.63
CA SER A 54 11.67 -0.67 -6.00
C SER A 54 10.58 -0.85 -7.06
N LEU A 55 9.39 -0.30 -6.78
CA LEU A 55 8.23 -0.32 -7.67
C LEU A 55 8.24 0.90 -8.59
N ASN A 56 7.70 0.73 -9.80
CA ASN A 56 7.46 1.86 -10.67
C ASN A 56 6.19 2.64 -10.24
N ARG A 57 5.91 3.79 -10.87
CA ARG A 57 4.78 4.67 -10.50
C ARG A 57 3.41 4.00 -10.68
N TRP A 58 3.31 3.00 -11.54
CA TRP A 58 2.06 2.32 -11.91
C TRP A 58 1.80 1.07 -11.05
N ASP A 59 2.84 0.41 -10.54
CA ASP A 59 2.67 -0.81 -9.73
C ASP A 59 2.22 -0.53 -8.30
N LEU A 60 2.59 0.63 -7.73
CA LEU A 60 2.25 0.96 -6.35
C LEU A 60 0.72 1.05 -6.12
N PRO A 61 -0.07 1.72 -6.99
CA PRO A 61 -1.54 1.72 -6.88
C PRO A 61 -2.16 0.32 -6.83
N ASP A 62 -1.67 -0.62 -7.64
CA ASP A 62 -2.17 -1.99 -7.66
C ASP A 62 -1.85 -2.71 -6.34
N LEU A 63 -0.63 -2.52 -5.83
CA LEU A 63 -0.24 -3.05 -4.52
C LEU A 63 -1.05 -2.43 -3.39
N MET A 64 -1.26 -1.11 -3.40
CA MET A 64 -2.11 -0.44 -2.41
C MET A 64 -3.51 -1.03 -2.41
N THR A 65 -4.08 -1.29 -3.59
CA THR A 65 -5.39 -1.92 -3.74
C THR A 65 -5.39 -3.35 -3.19
N LYS A 66 -4.36 -4.17 -3.47
CA LYS A 66 -4.19 -5.51 -2.86
C LYS A 66 -4.26 -5.48 -1.33
N TYR A 67 -3.70 -4.43 -0.71
CA TYR A 67 -3.68 -4.25 0.74
C TYR A 67 -4.85 -3.40 1.30
N GLY A 68 -5.83 -3.04 0.46
CA GLY A 68 -7.01 -2.29 0.88
C GLY A 68 -6.74 -0.82 1.24
N LEU A 69 -5.68 -0.22 0.69
CA LEU A 69 -5.38 1.20 0.83
C LEU A 69 -6.03 2.00 -0.30
N SER A 70 -6.62 3.15 0.05
CA SER A 70 -7.05 4.12 -0.96
C SER A 70 -5.84 4.68 -1.71
N THR A 71 -5.89 4.65 -3.04
CA THR A 71 -4.89 5.32 -3.90
C THR A 71 -5.05 6.84 -3.87
N LEU A 72 -6.24 7.31 -3.50
CA LEU A 72 -6.58 8.71 -3.32
C LEU A 72 -6.26 9.14 -1.89
N MET A 73 -5.39 10.13 -1.75
CA MET A 73 -5.16 10.85 -0.49
C MET A 73 -6.11 12.04 -0.46
N ILE A 74 -7.41 11.76 -0.32
CA ILE A 74 -8.47 12.77 -0.19
C ILE A 74 -9.21 12.48 1.11
N GLU A 75 -9.46 13.51 1.90
CA GLU A 75 -10.27 13.38 3.12
C GLU A 75 -11.72 13.03 2.74
N PRO A 76 -12.42 12.18 3.51
CA PRO A 76 -13.79 11.77 3.17
C PRO A 76 -14.75 12.94 2.91
N ASP A 77 -14.61 14.03 3.66
CA ASP A 77 -15.43 15.22 3.52
C ASP A 77 -15.15 15.98 2.21
N GLU A 78 -13.87 16.09 1.81
CA GLU A 78 -13.48 16.67 0.52
C GLU A 78 -14.00 15.82 -0.63
N LEU A 79 -13.91 14.49 -0.52
CA LEU A 79 -14.43 13.58 -1.53
C LEU A 79 -15.96 13.70 -1.67
N ALA A 80 -16.68 13.86 -0.56
CA ALA A 80 -18.13 14.07 -0.58
C ALA A 80 -18.52 15.40 -1.26
N GLN A 81 -17.75 16.48 -1.00
CA GLN A 81 -17.95 17.76 -1.65
C GLN A 81 -17.72 17.68 -3.16
N ASP A 82 -16.63 17.04 -3.58
CA ASP A 82 -16.30 16.83 -4.99
C ASP A 82 -17.37 15.99 -5.71
N ALA A 83 -17.85 14.92 -5.07
CA ALA A 83 -18.92 14.08 -5.60
C ALA A 83 -20.24 14.87 -5.76
N HIS A 84 -20.59 15.70 -4.79
CA HIS A 84 -21.80 16.55 -4.85
C HIS A 84 -21.69 17.60 -5.96
N ALA A 85 -20.52 18.24 -6.12
CA ALA A 85 -20.27 19.19 -7.20
C ALA A 85 -20.41 18.53 -8.58
N LEU A 86 -19.87 17.33 -8.74
CA LEU A 86 -19.97 16.55 -9.98
C LEU A 86 -21.44 16.19 -10.30
N GLN A 87 -22.21 15.74 -9.31
CA GLN A 87 -23.62 15.40 -9.50
C GLN A 87 -24.45 16.60 -9.98
N GLN A 88 -24.20 17.79 -9.42
CA GLN A 88 -24.86 19.02 -9.86
C GLN A 88 -24.47 19.43 -11.29
N ALA A 89 -23.21 19.20 -11.70
CA ALA A 89 -22.77 19.50 -13.05
C ALA A 89 -23.40 18.54 -14.08
N LEU A 90 -23.56 17.26 -13.73
CA LEU A 90 -24.15 16.24 -14.60
C LEU A 90 -25.68 16.37 -14.71
N GLY A 91 -26.37 16.81 -13.65
CA GLY A 91 -27.83 17.03 -13.65
C GLY A 91 -28.29 18.30 -14.38
N LYS A 92 -27.37 19.13 -14.88
CA LYS A 92 -27.65 20.34 -15.67
C LYS A 92 -27.67 20.08 -17.19
N ARG A 93 -27.72 18.81 -17.62
CA ARG A 93 -27.79 18.40 -19.02
C ARG A 93 -29.21 18.00 -19.41
#